data_AF-A0A183HZM3-F1
#
_entry.id   AF-A0A183HZM3-F1
#
_cell.length_a   1.000
_cell.length_b   1.000
_cell.length_c   1.000
_cell.angle_alpha   90.00
_cell.angle_beta   90.00
_cell.angle_gamma   90.00
#
_symmetry.space_group_name_H-M   'P 1'
#
loop_
_entity.id
_entity.type
_entity.pdbx_description
1 polymer ?
#
loop_
_entity_poly.entity_id
_entity_poly.type
_entity_poly.pdbx_seq_one_letter_code
_entity_poly.pdbx_strand_id
1 'polypeptide(L)'
;MVNLYGIGNGKKIKLSDDLLKSVFDAYKTRSNAGDLVIMSLLLLTDEKAQENIRQTLENDFFKEKFISSLNTSDILYAAKLSDWMIRNTEAKNWSGMRNVFYVLFATLFWPDYRIRKGANDIVRKCVVEKGNAFCVAFLDCLFLYVTSGLAQEIWKRVAVMQDEENERILDNKLIAAALHEVMIPFNAAEENFDLGIGVLTSGLLMSCSFQLSKFFL
;
A
#
# COMPACT_ATOMS: atom_id res chain seq x y z
N MET A 1 14.38 -21.75 -2.90
CA MET A 1 14.05 -21.01 -4.11
C MET A 1 12.86 -20.05 -3.73
N VAL A 2 13.24 -18.79 -3.54
CA VAL A 2 12.60 -17.65 -2.84
C VAL A 2 11.84 -16.74 -3.81
N ASN A 3 10.53 -16.45 -3.69
CA ASN A 3 9.93 -15.32 -4.41
C ASN A 3 10.20 -14.02 -3.64
N LEU A 4 11.43 -13.55 -3.66
CA LEU A 4 11.60 -12.10 -3.67
C LEU A 4 10.95 -11.67 -4.98
N TYR A 5 10.01 -10.73 -4.92
CA TYR A 5 9.57 -10.01 -6.12
C TYR A 5 10.80 -9.29 -6.69
N GLY A 6 11.57 -10.06 -7.44
CA GLY A 6 12.63 -9.63 -8.30
C GLY A 6 11.98 -8.81 -9.38
N ILE A 7 12.45 -7.57 -9.45
CA ILE A 7 12.61 -6.76 -10.66
C ILE A 7 12.45 -7.65 -11.91
N GLY A 8 11.26 -7.63 -12.52
CA GLY A 8 10.97 -8.28 -13.80
C GLY A 8 10.83 -9.81 -13.80
N ASN A 9 9.75 -10.29 -14.44
CA ASN A 9 9.61 -11.62 -15.08
C ASN A 9 8.88 -12.78 -14.36
N GLY A 10 8.28 -12.61 -13.19
CA GLY A 10 7.23 -13.55 -12.72
C GLY A 10 7.63 -15.04 -12.61
N LYS A 11 8.92 -15.36 -12.49
CA LYS A 11 9.39 -16.74 -12.33
C LYS A 11 9.19 -17.21 -10.90
N LYS A 12 8.39 -18.28 -10.71
CA LYS A 12 8.23 -18.96 -9.41
C LYS A 12 9.56 -19.58 -8.98
N ILE A 13 9.95 -19.28 -7.75
CA ILE A 13 11.16 -19.80 -7.12
C ILE A 13 10.66 -20.77 -5.99
N LYS A 14 11.16 -22.04 -5.89
CA LYS A 14 10.88 -23.17 -4.91
C LYS A 14 11.78 -23.34 -3.64
N LEU A 15 11.39 -22.93 -2.43
CA LEU A 15 12.20 -23.07 -1.18
C LEU A 15 12.63 -24.53 -0.94
N SER A 16 13.87 -24.75 -0.49
CA SER A 16 14.21 -26.07 0.06
C SER A 16 13.41 -26.24 1.35
N ASP A 17 13.01 -27.47 1.65
CA ASP A 17 12.12 -27.74 2.79
C ASP A 17 12.71 -27.24 4.12
N ASP A 18 14.03 -27.36 4.30
CA ASP A 18 14.74 -26.86 5.48
C ASP A 18 14.70 -25.33 5.60
N LEU A 19 14.83 -24.62 4.47
CA LEU A 19 14.77 -23.16 4.45
C LEU A 19 13.33 -22.68 4.66
N LEU A 20 12.35 -23.36 4.06
CA LEU A 20 10.93 -23.08 4.26
C LEU A 20 10.53 -23.27 5.72
N LYS A 21 10.96 -24.37 6.35
CA LYS A 21 10.75 -24.63 7.78
C LYS A 21 11.34 -23.51 8.64
N SER A 22 12.58 -23.10 8.35
CA SER A 22 13.25 -22.02 9.08
C SER A 22 12.52 -20.67 8.95
N VAL A 23 12.02 -20.35 7.75
CA VAL A 23 11.20 -19.15 7.49
C VAL A 23 9.88 -19.23 8.27
N PHE A 24 9.23 -20.39 8.30
CA PHE A 24 7.99 -20.60 9.06
C PHE A 24 8.19 -20.46 10.57
N ASP A 25 9.29 -21.01 11.10
CA ASP A 25 9.60 -20.92 12.52
C ASP A 25 9.89 -19.47 12.92
N ALA A 26 10.64 -18.72 12.10
CA ALA A 26 10.83 -17.29 12.28
C ALA A 26 9.49 -16.51 12.19
N TYR A 27 8.65 -16.81 11.21
CA TYR A 27 7.34 -16.18 11.03
C TYR A 27 6.43 -16.36 12.25
N LYS A 28 6.46 -17.53 12.90
CA LYS A 28 5.70 -17.78 14.14
C LYS A 28 6.17 -16.92 15.30
N THR A 29 7.47 -16.60 15.37
CA THR A 29 8.02 -15.77 16.44
C THR A 29 7.73 -14.27 16.28
N ARG A 30 7.39 -13.81 15.06
CA ARG A 30 6.98 -12.42 14.75
C ARG A 30 7.91 -11.37 15.37
N SER A 31 9.22 -11.58 15.25
CA SER A 31 10.29 -10.84 15.93
C SER A 31 10.25 -9.32 15.73
N ASN A 32 9.95 -8.84 14.52
CA ASN A 32 9.70 -7.43 14.23
C ASN A 32 8.89 -7.24 12.93
N ALA A 33 8.55 -5.99 12.61
CA ALA A 33 7.74 -5.65 11.44
C ALA A 33 8.40 -5.99 10.10
N GLY A 34 9.68 -5.63 9.92
CA GLY A 34 10.43 -5.90 8.70
C GLY A 34 10.60 -7.40 8.42
N ASP A 35 11.00 -8.15 9.44
CA ASP A 35 11.09 -9.62 9.39
C ASP A 35 9.76 -10.23 8.96
N LEU A 36 8.65 -9.79 9.55
CA LEU A 36 7.35 -10.32 9.15
C LEU A 36 7.01 -10.00 7.70
N VAL A 37 7.23 -8.76 7.22
CA VAL A 37 7.00 -8.42 5.80
C VAL A 37 7.80 -9.34 4.87
N ILE A 38 9.09 -9.48 5.15
CA ILE A 38 10.00 -10.25 4.32
C ILE A 38 9.60 -11.73 4.36
N MET A 39 9.40 -12.30 5.55
CA MET A 39 9.01 -13.70 5.70
C MET A 39 7.63 -13.97 5.08
N SER A 40 6.66 -13.06 5.21
CA SER A 40 5.37 -13.16 4.50
C SER A 40 5.59 -13.27 3.00
N LEU A 41 6.36 -12.35 2.38
CA LEU A 41 6.65 -12.40 0.95
C LEU A 41 7.35 -13.71 0.54
N LEU A 42 8.29 -14.19 1.34
CA LEU A 42 8.97 -15.47 1.09
C LEU A 42 7.99 -16.64 1.13
N LEU A 43 7.06 -16.66 2.09
CA LEU A 43 6.09 -17.74 2.25
C LEU A 43 4.98 -17.71 1.21
N LEU A 44 4.75 -16.60 0.49
CA LEU A 44 3.82 -16.56 -0.64
C LEU A 44 4.18 -17.53 -1.79
N THR A 45 5.42 -18.07 -1.81
CA THR A 45 5.79 -19.15 -2.75
C THR A 45 5.02 -20.44 -2.50
N ASP A 46 4.58 -20.66 -1.26
CA ASP A 46 3.90 -21.87 -0.84
C ASP A 46 2.39 -21.66 -0.84
N GLU A 47 1.69 -22.38 -1.73
CA GLU A 47 0.24 -22.22 -1.92
C GLU A 47 -0.55 -22.56 -0.65
N LYS A 48 -0.03 -23.45 0.21
CA LYS A 48 -0.68 -23.80 1.49
C LYS A 48 -0.55 -22.66 2.51
N ALA A 49 0.54 -21.90 2.46
CA ALA A 49 0.80 -20.78 3.36
C ALA A 49 -0.01 -19.52 3.01
N GLN A 50 -0.35 -19.33 1.73
CA GLN A 50 -0.94 -18.09 1.22
C GLN A 50 -2.19 -17.65 2.00
N GLU A 51 -3.11 -18.57 2.28
CA GLU A 51 -4.35 -18.25 2.99
C GLU A 51 -4.08 -17.84 4.45
N ASN A 52 -3.16 -18.52 5.13
CA ASN A 52 -2.78 -18.17 6.50
C ASN A 52 -2.10 -16.79 6.57
N ILE A 53 -1.25 -16.48 5.60
CA ILE A 53 -0.60 -15.17 5.47
C ILE A 53 -1.66 -14.10 5.25
N ARG A 54 -2.57 -14.32 4.29
CA ARG A 54 -3.69 -13.41 4.00
C ARG A 54 -4.49 -13.08 5.26
N GLN A 55 -4.91 -14.11 6.00
CA GLN A 55 -5.67 -13.95 7.25
C GLN A 55 -4.86 -13.21 8.33
N THR A 56 -3.56 -13.48 8.46
CA THR A 56 -2.70 -12.79 9.43
C THR A 56 -2.58 -11.30 9.11
N LEU A 57 -2.40 -10.97 7.82
CA LEU A 57 -2.24 -9.60 7.35
C LEU A 57 -3.54 -8.80 7.46
N GLU A 58 -4.70 -9.42 7.16
CA GLU A 58 -6.02 -8.81 7.29
C GLU A 58 -6.35 -8.46 8.75
N ASN A 59 -6.04 -9.35 9.70
CA ASN A 59 -6.52 -9.22 11.08
C ASN A 59 -5.57 -8.47 12.03
N ASP A 60 -4.25 -8.68 11.91
CA ASP A 60 -3.32 -8.29 12.97
C ASP A 60 -2.27 -7.28 12.53
N PHE A 61 -1.76 -7.39 11.30
CA PHE A 61 -0.43 -6.87 11.03
C PHE A 61 -0.38 -5.55 10.27
N PHE A 62 -1.34 -5.19 9.42
CA PHE A 62 -1.31 -3.88 8.76
C PHE A 62 -1.83 -2.70 9.61
N LYS A 63 -1.96 -2.86 10.93
CA LYS A 63 -2.44 -1.79 11.82
C LYS A 63 -1.45 -0.62 11.90
N GLU A 64 -1.92 0.56 12.30
CA GLU A 64 -1.15 1.82 12.30
C GLU A 64 0.22 1.74 13.01
N LYS A 65 0.28 1.02 14.15
CA LYS A 65 1.52 0.79 14.91
C LYS A 65 2.58 0.02 14.11
N PHE A 66 2.16 -0.87 13.22
CA PHE A 66 3.06 -1.61 12.34
C PHE A 66 3.59 -0.70 11.22
N ILE A 67 2.71 0.05 10.56
CA ILE A 67 3.11 0.95 9.46
C ILE A 67 4.17 1.95 9.95
N SER A 68 3.97 2.50 11.14
CA SER A 68 4.89 3.45 11.76
C SER A 68 6.22 2.85 12.27
N SER A 69 6.37 1.52 12.24
CA SER A 69 7.61 0.83 12.65
C SER A 69 8.50 0.40 11.48
N LEU A 70 8.02 0.56 10.24
CA LEU A 70 8.77 0.19 9.04
C LEU A 70 9.87 1.22 8.76
N ASN A 71 11.06 0.74 8.38
CA ASN A 71 12.14 1.57 7.88
C ASN A 71 12.12 1.67 6.34
N THR A 72 13.08 2.39 5.78
CA THR A 72 13.27 2.59 4.34
C THR A 72 13.44 1.29 3.54
N SER A 73 14.13 0.27 4.08
CA SER A 73 14.27 -1.01 3.37
C SER A 73 12.97 -1.83 3.40
N ASP A 74 12.24 -1.78 4.51
CA ASP A 74 11.09 -2.63 4.77
C ASP A 74 9.83 -2.10 4.07
N ILE A 75 9.67 -0.78 3.97
CA ILE A 75 8.47 -0.16 3.40
C ILE A 75 8.26 -0.55 1.93
N LEU A 76 9.33 -0.71 1.15
CA LEU A 76 9.21 -1.15 -0.25
C LEU A 76 8.71 -2.60 -0.35
N TYR A 77 9.14 -3.47 0.57
CA TYR A 77 8.62 -4.83 0.65
C TYR A 77 7.18 -4.85 1.14
N ALA A 78 6.81 -3.95 2.05
CA ALA A 78 5.44 -3.81 2.54
C ALA A 78 4.48 -3.40 1.40
N ALA A 79 4.91 -2.49 0.52
CA ALA A 79 4.14 -2.13 -0.68
C ALA A 79 3.95 -3.30 -1.64
N LYS A 80 4.98 -4.15 -1.84
CA LYS A 80 4.87 -5.36 -2.66
C LYS A 80 3.91 -6.38 -2.04
N LEU A 81 3.88 -6.47 -0.72
CA LEU A 81 2.93 -7.30 -0.01
C LEU A 81 1.50 -6.76 -0.18
N SER A 82 1.33 -5.43 -0.14
CA SER A 82 0.05 -4.78 -0.48
C SER A 82 -0.40 -5.07 -1.91
N ASP A 83 0.51 -5.02 -2.89
CA ASP A 83 0.21 -5.39 -4.29
C ASP A 83 -0.33 -6.82 -4.38
N TRP A 84 0.33 -7.78 -3.73
CA TRP A 84 -0.14 -9.16 -3.70
C TRP A 84 -1.54 -9.28 -3.07
N MET A 85 -1.77 -8.63 -1.93
CA MET A 85 -3.08 -8.63 -1.27
C MET A 85 -4.18 -8.06 -2.18
N ILE A 86 -3.96 -6.90 -2.79
CA ILE A 86 -4.95 -6.25 -3.67
C ILE A 86 -5.30 -7.13 -4.87
N ARG A 87 -4.31 -7.79 -5.47
CA ARG A 87 -4.53 -8.68 -6.63
C ARG A 87 -5.36 -9.91 -6.31
N ASN A 88 -5.13 -10.49 -5.12
CA ASN A 88 -5.70 -11.77 -4.69
C ASN A 88 -6.98 -11.62 -3.87
N THR A 89 -7.42 -10.39 -3.58
CA THR A 89 -8.71 -10.14 -2.95
C THR A 89 -9.73 -9.63 -3.97
N GLU A 90 -10.95 -10.17 -3.91
CA GLU A 90 -12.09 -9.68 -4.69
C GLU A 90 -12.45 -8.23 -4.33
N ALA A 91 -12.84 -7.43 -5.33
CA ALA A 91 -13.10 -6.00 -5.16
C ALA A 91 -14.11 -5.67 -4.03
N LYS A 92 -15.14 -6.52 -3.86
CA LYS A 92 -16.17 -6.36 -2.82
C LYS A 92 -15.62 -6.38 -1.38
N ASN A 93 -14.44 -6.97 -1.18
CA ASN A 93 -13.81 -7.09 0.13
C ASN A 93 -12.74 -6.02 0.39
N TRP A 94 -12.42 -5.15 -0.58
CA TRP A 94 -11.38 -4.13 -0.42
C TRP A 94 -11.69 -3.09 0.66
N SER A 95 -12.97 -2.86 0.97
CA SER A 95 -13.38 -1.99 2.08
C SER A 95 -12.88 -2.46 3.45
N GLY A 96 -12.65 -3.77 3.61
CA GLY A 96 -12.03 -4.38 4.79
C GLY A 96 -10.51 -4.30 4.80
N MET A 97 -9.89 -3.88 3.70
CA MET A 97 -8.43 -3.87 3.51
C MET A 97 -7.80 -2.48 3.64
N ARG A 98 -8.45 -1.53 4.34
CA ARG A 98 -7.97 -0.13 4.45
C ARG A 98 -6.50 -0.04 4.85
N ASN A 99 -6.10 -0.86 5.81
CA ASN A 99 -4.75 -0.97 6.31
C ASN A 99 -3.71 -1.37 5.23
N VAL A 100 -4.12 -2.22 4.27
CA VAL A 100 -3.29 -2.58 3.10
C VAL A 100 -3.07 -1.37 2.19
N PHE A 101 -4.13 -0.59 1.96
CA PHE A 101 -4.04 0.67 1.22
C PHE A 101 -3.21 1.70 1.98
N TYR A 102 -3.31 1.77 3.31
CA TYR A 102 -2.54 2.71 4.13
C TYR A 102 -1.04 2.46 4.03
N VAL A 103 -0.60 1.20 3.97
CA VAL A 103 0.81 0.87 3.67
C VAL A 103 1.21 1.35 2.28
N LEU A 104 0.36 1.15 1.27
CA LEU A 104 0.64 1.64 -0.07
C LEU A 104 0.75 3.17 -0.09
N PHE A 105 -0.14 3.89 0.61
CA PHE A 105 -0.09 5.34 0.72
C PHE A 105 1.14 5.84 1.49
N ALA A 106 1.49 5.20 2.61
CA ALA A 106 2.72 5.50 3.33
C ALA A 106 3.95 5.39 2.41
N THR A 107 3.95 4.38 1.52
CA THR A 107 5.02 4.19 0.52
C THR A 107 4.98 5.25 -0.58
N LEU A 108 3.79 5.61 -1.08
CA LEU A 108 3.61 6.69 -2.07
C LEU A 108 4.04 8.05 -1.53
N PHE A 109 3.88 8.24 -0.22
CA PHE A 109 4.28 9.45 0.48
C PHE A 109 5.65 9.31 1.12
N TRP A 110 6.45 8.30 0.80
CA TRP A 110 7.77 8.16 1.43
C TRP A 110 8.73 9.27 0.95
N PRO A 111 9.65 9.81 1.77
CA PRO A 111 10.57 10.88 1.33
C PRO A 111 11.54 10.47 0.20
N ASP A 112 11.90 9.20 0.12
CA ASP A 112 12.76 8.67 -0.95
C ASP A 112 11.98 8.49 -2.28
N TYR A 113 12.49 9.11 -3.35
CA TYR A 113 11.88 9.04 -4.67
C TYR A 113 11.81 7.62 -5.27
N ARG A 114 12.83 6.78 -5.08
CA ARG A 114 12.86 5.41 -5.62
C ARG A 114 11.78 4.55 -4.99
N ILE A 115 11.51 4.76 -3.69
CA ILE A 115 10.43 4.09 -2.97
C ILE A 115 9.07 4.53 -3.53
N ARG A 116 8.85 5.85 -3.67
CA ARG A 116 7.63 6.38 -4.29
C ARG A 116 7.41 5.87 -5.71
N LYS A 117 8.47 5.81 -6.51
CA LYS A 117 8.42 5.28 -7.89
C LYS A 117 7.95 3.82 -7.89
N GLY A 118 8.49 2.98 -7.02
CA GLY A 118 8.06 1.59 -6.89
C GLY A 118 6.58 1.44 -6.51
N ALA A 119 6.09 2.27 -5.60
CA ALA A 119 4.67 2.29 -5.23
C ALA A 119 3.77 2.79 -6.37
N ASN A 120 4.19 3.82 -7.11
CA ASN A 120 3.45 4.30 -8.28
C ASN A 120 3.35 3.23 -9.38
N ASP A 121 4.41 2.46 -9.62
CA ASP A 121 4.39 1.37 -10.59
C ASP A 121 3.37 0.28 -10.19
N ILE A 122 3.23 0.00 -8.89
CA ILE A 122 2.17 -0.88 -8.34
C ILE A 122 0.79 -0.29 -8.62
N VAL A 123 0.56 0.99 -8.30
CA VAL A 123 -0.72 1.67 -8.52
C VAL A 123 -1.14 1.60 -9.98
N ARG A 124 -0.26 1.98 -10.92
CA ARG A 124 -0.55 1.93 -12.36
C ARG A 124 -0.93 0.52 -12.80
N LYS A 125 -0.23 -0.50 -12.30
CA LYS A 125 -0.52 -1.88 -12.63
C LYS A 125 -1.89 -2.31 -12.08
N CYS A 126 -2.25 -1.91 -10.88
CA CYS A 126 -3.58 -2.15 -10.32
C CYS A 126 -4.68 -1.42 -11.12
N VAL A 127 -4.45 -0.17 -11.54
CA VAL A 127 -5.40 0.56 -12.39
C VAL A 127 -5.64 -0.19 -13.71
N VAL A 128 -4.57 -0.64 -14.37
CA VAL A 128 -4.68 -1.39 -15.64
C VAL A 128 -5.40 -2.73 -15.45
N GLU A 129 -5.10 -3.47 -14.39
CA GLU A 129 -5.63 -4.82 -14.19
C GLU A 129 -7.03 -4.87 -13.57
N LYS A 130 -7.36 -3.89 -12.72
CA LYS A 130 -8.58 -3.88 -11.91
C LYS A 130 -9.53 -2.74 -12.27
N GLY A 131 -9.08 -1.79 -13.10
CA GLY A 131 -9.88 -0.69 -13.60
C GLY A 131 -10.44 0.21 -12.50
N ASN A 132 -11.59 0.81 -12.79
CA ASN A 132 -12.19 1.83 -11.94
C ASN A 132 -12.68 1.32 -10.58
N ALA A 133 -12.98 0.02 -10.44
CA ALA A 133 -13.27 -0.55 -9.13
C ALA A 133 -12.10 -0.31 -8.15
N PHE A 134 -10.86 -0.45 -8.64
CA PHE A 134 -9.68 -0.14 -7.84
C PHE A 134 -9.55 1.36 -7.59
N CYS A 135 -9.79 2.19 -8.61
CA CYS A 135 -9.72 3.65 -8.46
C CYS A 135 -10.68 4.16 -7.38
N VAL A 136 -11.94 3.69 -7.34
CA VAL A 136 -12.90 4.06 -6.28
C VAL A 136 -12.38 3.66 -4.91
N ALA A 137 -12.01 2.39 -4.72
CA ALA A 137 -11.54 1.90 -3.43
C ALA A 137 -10.26 2.60 -2.96
N PHE A 138 -9.35 2.90 -3.90
CA PHE A 138 -8.13 3.64 -3.65
C PHE A 138 -8.45 5.07 -3.18
N LEU A 139 -9.33 5.79 -3.88
CA LEU A 139 -9.70 7.16 -3.55
C LEU A 139 -10.44 7.25 -2.20
N ASP A 140 -11.36 6.33 -1.94
CA ASP A 140 -12.08 6.25 -0.66
C ASP A 140 -11.13 5.98 0.50
N CYS A 141 -10.21 5.03 0.36
CA CYS A 141 -9.21 4.75 1.39
C CYS A 141 -8.22 5.90 1.56
N LEU A 142 -7.83 6.57 0.46
CA LEU A 142 -6.93 7.72 0.49
C LEU A 142 -7.56 8.89 1.26
N PHE A 143 -8.86 9.11 1.05
CA PHE A 143 -9.62 10.11 1.78
C PHE A 143 -9.59 9.86 3.28
N LEU A 144 -9.90 8.62 3.70
CA LEU A 144 -9.85 8.24 5.11
C LEU A 144 -8.44 8.37 5.69
N TYR A 145 -7.41 7.99 4.94
CA TYR A 145 -6.02 8.05 5.38
C TYR A 145 -5.51 9.48 5.62
N VAL A 146 -5.87 10.41 4.72
CA VAL A 146 -5.46 11.82 4.82
C VAL A 146 -6.28 12.54 5.90
N THR A 147 -7.60 12.35 5.93
CA THR A 147 -8.49 13.07 6.84
C THR A 147 -8.40 12.59 8.29
N SER A 148 -7.94 11.36 8.55
CA SER A 148 -7.70 10.89 9.92
C SER A 148 -6.46 11.50 10.58
N GLY A 149 -5.60 12.19 9.82
CA GLY A 149 -4.32 12.71 10.31
C GLY A 149 -3.19 11.67 10.33
N LEU A 150 -3.48 10.40 10.07
CA LEU A 150 -2.49 9.31 10.09
C LEU A 150 -1.37 9.53 9.05
N ALA A 151 -1.72 10.02 7.85
CA ALA A 151 -0.75 10.36 6.82
C ALA A 151 0.30 11.38 7.31
N GLN A 152 -0.14 12.40 8.05
CA GLN A 152 0.72 13.44 8.61
C GLN A 152 1.57 12.90 9.76
N GLU A 153 1.01 12.03 10.61
CA GLU A 153 1.76 11.42 11.72
C GLU A 153 2.90 10.55 11.21
N ILE A 154 2.63 9.67 10.24
CA ILE A 154 3.64 8.79 9.65
C ILE A 154 4.72 9.63 8.96
N TRP A 155 4.34 10.65 8.18
CA TRP A 155 5.29 11.53 7.51
C TRP A 155 6.25 12.22 8.49
N LYS A 156 5.74 12.79 9.60
CA LYS A 156 6.59 13.42 10.63
C LYS A 156 7.61 12.44 11.19
N ARG A 157 7.21 11.21 11.50
CA ARG A 157 8.14 10.20 12.04
C ARG A 157 9.24 9.84 11.05
N VAL A 158 8.90 9.65 9.77
CA VAL A 158 9.89 9.29 8.75
C VAL A 158 10.84 10.46 8.48
N ALA A 159 10.35 11.71 8.50
CA ALA A 159 11.21 12.89 8.37
C ALA A 159 12.20 13.04 9.54
N VAL A 160 11.76 12.77 10.77
CA VAL A 160 12.64 12.76 11.97
C VAL A 160 13.74 11.70 11.85
N MET A 161 13.44 10.52 11.30
CA MET A 161 14.44 9.47 11.05
C MET A 161 15.48 9.86 9.99
N GLN A 162 15.23 10.90 9.18
CA GLN A 162 16.15 11.39 8.15
C GLN A 162 16.94 12.64 8.60
N ASP A 163 16.96 12.95 9.90
CA ASP A 163 17.73 14.06 10.49
C ASP A 163 17.35 15.45 9.95
N GLU A 164 16.11 15.61 9.52
CA GLU A 164 15.55 16.90 9.11
C GLU A 164 14.77 17.51 10.28
N GLU A 165 15.43 18.36 11.08
CA GLU A 165 14.92 18.99 12.32
C GLU A 165 13.66 19.88 12.18
N ASN A 166 12.98 19.91 11.04
CA ASN A 166 11.78 20.74 10.85
C ASN A 166 10.49 19.93 10.94
N GLU A 167 9.46 20.54 11.54
CA GLU A 167 8.07 20.09 11.47
C GLU A 167 7.58 20.09 10.01
N ARG A 168 7.97 19.08 9.24
CA ARG A 168 7.54 18.95 7.86
C ARG A 168 6.07 18.53 7.84
N ILE A 169 5.25 19.44 7.34
CA ILE A 169 3.89 19.13 6.89
C ILE A 169 3.99 18.20 5.68
N LEU A 170 3.10 17.23 5.56
CA LEU A 170 3.02 16.34 4.41
C LEU A 170 2.85 17.19 3.14
N ASP A 171 3.73 17.02 2.17
CA ASP A 171 3.66 17.80 0.94
C ASP A 171 2.40 17.43 0.16
N ASN A 172 1.50 18.39 0.08
CA ASN A 172 0.29 18.37 -0.73
C ASN A 172 0.55 17.91 -2.19
N LYS A 173 1.73 18.15 -2.75
CA LYS A 173 2.09 17.63 -4.08
C LYS A 173 2.11 16.09 -4.15
N LEU A 174 2.43 15.40 -3.05
CA LEU A 174 2.42 13.93 -3.00
C LEU A 174 1.00 13.38 -3.07
N ILE A 175 0.06 14.01 -2.36
CA ILE A 175 -1.37 13.67 -2.43
C ILE A 175 -1.91 13.93 -3.85
N ALA A 176 -1.60 15.10 -4.41
CA ALA A 176 -2.00 15.45 -5.77
C ALA A 176 -1.43 14.48 -6.82
N ALA A 177 -0.18 14.04 -6.66
CA ALA A 177 0.43 13.05 -7.54
C ALA A 177 -0.28 11.69 -7.44
N ALA A 178 -0.60 11.22 -6.22
CA ALA A 178 -1.32 9.96 -6.03
C ALA A 178 -2.75 10.02 -6.61
N LEU A 179 -3.45 11.15 -6.44
CA LEU A 179 -4.75 11.40 -7.05
C LEU A 179 -4.68 11.36 -8.58
N HIS A 180 -3.69 12.06 -9.14
CA HIS A 180 -3.49 12.14 -10.58
C HIS A 180 -3.27 10.75 -11.20
N GLU A 181 -2.47 9.88 -10.58
CA GLU A 181 -2.20 8.55 -11.15
C GLU A 181 -3.41 7.63 -11.27
N VAL A 182 -4.41 7.78 -10.38
CA VAL A 182 -5.65 6.99 -10.48
C VAL A 182 -6.74 7.68 -11.29
N MET A 183 -6.65 9.00 -11.49
CA MET A 183 -7.67 9.77 -12.21
C MET A 183 -7.33 10.05 -13.67
N ILE A 184 -6.05 10.13 -14.09
CA ILE A 184 -5.68 10.32 -15.51
C ILE A 184 -6.34 9.26 -16.41
N PRO A 185 -6.31 7.95 -16.08
CA PRO A 185 -6.76 6.93 -17.01
C PRO A 185 -8.29 6.84 -17.11
N PHE A 186 -9.02 7.60 -16.28
CA PHE A 186 -10.46 7.56 -16.22
C PHE A 186 -11.10 8.19 -17.47
N ASN A 187 -11.84 7.38 -18.22
CA ASN A 187 -12.63 7.83 -19.36
C ASN A 187 -14.12 7.65 -19.06
N ALA A 188 -14.81 8.74 -18.70
CA ALA A 188 -16.24 8.70 -18.37
C ALA A 188 -17.14 8.19 -19.51
N ALA A 189 -16.68 8.29 -20.77
CA ALA A 189 -17.46 7.86 -21.93
C ALA A 189 -17.50 6.33 -22.10
N GLU A 190 -16.56 5.61 -21.51
CA GLU A 190 -16.40 4.15 -21.68
C GLU A 190 -16.87 3.36 -20.46
N GLU A 191 -17.47 4.03 -19.48
CA GLU A 191 -17.68 3.49 -18.14
C GLU A 191 -19.15 3.35 -17.76
N ASN A 192 -19.42 2.37 -16.90
CA ASN A 192 -20.75 2.25 -16.30
C ASN A 192 -21.03 3.52 -15.47
N PHE A 193 -22.22 4.10 -15.67
CA PHE A 193 -22.65 5.33 -15.02
C PHE A 193 -22.43 5.32 -13.49
N ASP A 194 -22.79 4.23 -12.81
CA ASP A 194 -22.67 4.12 -11.35
C ASP A 194 -21.20 4.12 -10.90
N LEU A 195 -20.35 3.40 -11.65
CA LEU A 195 -18.92 3.32 -11.37
C LEU A 195 -18.22 4.65 -11.68
N GLY A 196 -18.60 5.30 -12.78
CA GLY A 196 -18.08 6.60 -13.18
C GLY A 196 -18.43 7.71 -12.18
N ILE A 197 -19.67 7.73 -11.68
CA ILE A 197 -20.06 8.64 -10.60
C ILE A 197 -19.26 8.35 -9.33
N GLY A 198 -19.03 7.07 -9.00
CA GLY A 198 -18.19 6.67 -7.87
C GLY A 198 -16.80 7.29 -7.95
N VAL A 199 -16.10 7.11 -9.07
CA VAL A 199 -14.74 7.65 -9.27
C VAL A 199 -14.74 9.18 -9.17
N LEU A 200 -15.69 9.86 -9.84
CA LEU A 200 -15.79 11.31 -9.81
C LEU A 200 -16.08 11.85 -8.41
N THR A 201 -16.98 11.21 -7.67
CA THR A 201 -17.36 11.62 -6.32
C THR A 201 -16.18 11.46 -5.36
N SER A 202 -15.52 10.30 -5.35
CA SER A 202 -14.34 10.06 -4.50
C SER A 202 -13.17 10.98 -4.88
N GLY A 203 -12.97 11.24 -6.17
CA GLY A 203 -11.96 12.19 -6.66
C GLY A 203 -12.24 13.63 -6.24
N LEU A 204 -13.50 14.07 -6.31
CA LEU A 204 -13.94 15.39 -5.83
C LEU A 204 -13.80 15.51 -4.31
N LEU A 205 -14.20 14.50 -3.54
CA LEU A 205 -14.02 14.47 -2.09
C LEU A 205 -12.56 14.65 -1.71
N MET A 206 -11.65 13.93 -2.37
CA MET A 206 -10.21 14.11 -2.19
C MET A 206 -9.74 15.52 -2.53
N SER A 207 -10.19 16.06 -3.66
CA SER A 207 -9.83 17.40 -4.13
C SER A 207 -10.33 18.51 -3.18
N CYS A 208 -11.51 18.33 -2.58
CA CYS A 208 -12.06 19.26 -1.59
C CYS A 208 -11.31 19.19 -0.25
N SER A 209 -11.00 17.97 0.22
CA SER A 209 -10.18 17.77 1.43
C SER A 209 -8.79 18.38 1.30
N PHE A 210 -8.23 18.33 0.09
CA PHE A 210 -6.97 18.97 -0.26
C PHE A 210 -7.00 20.50 -0.19
N GLN A 211 -8.14 21.11 -0.47
CA GLN A 211 -8.32 22.55 -0.29
C GLN A 211 -8.50 22.91 1.19
N LEU A 212 -9.19 22.07 1.97
CA LEU A 212 -9.35 22.28 3.41
C LEU A 212 -8.05 22.12 4.20
N SER A 213 -7.14 21.22 3.79
CA SER A 213 -5.83 21.08 4.43
C SER A 213 -4.89 22.28 4.22
N LYS A 214 -5.23 23.23 3.32
CA LYS A 214 -4.56 24.54 3.25
C LYS A 214 -5.08 25.56 4.26
N PHE A 215 -6.26 25.34 4.85
CA PHE A 215 -6.90 26.27 5.79
C PHE A 215 -6.76 25.86 7.26
N PHE A 216 -6.46 24.59 7.53
CA PHE A 216 -6.39 24.02 8.89
C PHE A 216 -4.98 23.60 9.35
N LEU A 217 -3.94 23.85 8.54
CA LEU A 217 -2.53 23.64 8.86
C LEU A 217 -1.76 24.95 8.82
#